data_AF-A0A552EG23-F1
#
_entry.id   AF-A0A552EG23-F1
#
_cell.length_a   1.000
_cell.length_b   1.000
_cell.length_c   1.000
_cell.angle_alpha   90.00
_cell.angle_beta   90.00
_cell.angle_gamma   90.00
#
_symmetry.space_group_name_H-M   'P 1'
#
loop_
_entity.id
_entity.type
_entity.pdbx_description
1 polymer ?
#
loop_
_entity_poly.entity_id
_entity_poly.type
_entity_poly.pdbx_seq_one_letter_code
_entity_poly.pdbx_strand_id
1 'polypeptide(L)'
;MKPNSGRKRLLSLISAVSCSSLLILSPLAQRAQADDLTDALEAVIEYTAQLHQINFKYLLSNGPITTPCGVISLAAFCTVDNTVYVNLQQVTRISDNPLFPLYAVAHEAAHAVQWNRGIGGIDEGGMSIGIELQADCLAGDTLSWLFTEARSLSKQDYIIAGKLLAEAASEVGDFEAPNNSHGTPQQRGDSVLQGFYGENHEACMR
;
A
#
# COMPACT_ATOMS: atom_id res chain seq x y z
N MET A 1 -25.20 -11.14 16.03
CA MET A 1 -24.67 -11.05 14.65
C MET A 1 -23.25 -11.60 14.67
N LYS A 2 -22.93 -12.62 13.85
CA LYS A 2 -21.63 -13.31 13.93
C LYS A 2 -20.54 -12.49 13.19
N PRO A 3 -19.42 -12.11 13.84
CA PRO A 3 -18.36 -11.29 13.24
C PRO A 3 -17.45 -12.03 12.23
N ASN A 4 -17.93 -13.13 11.64
CA ASN A 4 -17.07 -14.10 10.94
C ASN A 4 -17.46 -14.33 9.45
N SER A 5 -18.36 -13.49 8.93
CA SER A 5 -18.88 -13.60 7.55
C SER A 5 -18.00 -12.85 6.53
N GLY A 6 -17.53 -11.63 6.87
CA GLY A 6 -16.68 -10.81 5.99
C GLY A 6 -15.28 -11.41 5.78
N ARG A 7 -14.65 -11.91 6.86
CA ARG A 7 -13.32 -12.52 6.84
C ARG A 7 -13.23 -13.79 5.97
N LYS A 8 -14.33 -14.57 5.90
CA LYS A 8 -14.45 -15.75 5.03
C LYS A 8 -14.69 -15.40 3.56
N ARG A 9 -15.40 -14.31 3.27
CA ARG A 9 -15.58 -13.84 1.89
C ARG A 9 -14.29 -13.32 1.29
N LEU A 10 -13.41 -12.70 2.08
CA LEU A 10 -12.13 -12.25 1.57
C LEU A 10 -11.12 -13.38 1.37
N LEU A 11 -11.07 -14.38 2.25
CA LEU A 11 -10.34 -15.62 1.96
C LEU A 11 -10.85 -16.26 0.65
N SER A 12 -12.15 -16.19 0.37
CA SER A 12 -12.73 -16.60 -0.92
C SER A 12 -12.44 -15.65 -2.10
N LEU A 13 -12.11 -14.36 -1.86
CA LEU A 13 -11.64 -13.42 -2.88
C LEU A 13 -10.15 -13.61 -3.19
N ILE A 14 -9.41 -14.19 -2.24
CA ILE A 14 -8.01 -14.63 -2.39
C ILE A 14 -7.96 -16.01 -3.06
N SER A 15 -8.91 -16.91 -2.77
CA SER A 15 -8.90 -18.31 -3.27
C SER A 15 -9.54 -18.55 -4.65
N ALA A 16 -9.92 -17.52 -5.42
CA ALA A 16 -10.56 -17.72 -6.72
C ALA A 16 -9.57 -17.61 -7.90
N VAL A 17 -8.59 -18.53 -7.93
CA VAL A 17 -7.79 -18.75 -9.14
C VAL A 17 -8.65 -19.52 -10.15
N SER A 18 -9.26 -18.81 -11.11
CA SER A 18 -9.69 -19.45 -12.35
C SER A 18 -8.46 -19.63 -13.23
N CYS A 19 -7.83 -20.80 -13.10
CA CYS A 19 -6.77 -21.25 -14.00
C CYS A 19 -7.36 -21.40 -15.40
N SER A 20 -7.24 -20.36 -16.22
CA SER A 20 -7.68 -20.37 -17.62
C SER A 20 -6.73 -19.53 -18.47
N SER A 21 -5.50 -20.04 -18.58
CA SER A 21 -4.54 -19.95 -19.70
C SER A 21 -3.12 -19.89 -19.13
N LEU A 22 -2.25 -20.77 -19.62
CA LEU A 22 -0.81 -20.78 -19.35
C LEU A 22 -0.15 -19.53 -19.96
N LEU A 23 -0.44 -18.36 -19.41
CA LEU A 23 0.44 -17.20 -19.52
C LEU A 23 1.53 -17.41 -18.49
N ILE A 24 2.80 -17.36 -18.93
CA ILE A 24 3.94 -17.32 -18.02
C ILE A 24 3.82 -15.97 -17.29
N LEU A 25 3.16 -15.98 -16.13
CA LEU A 25 3.09 -14.83 -15.24
C LEU A 25 4.53 -14.41 -14.89
N SER A 26 4.78 -13.12 -14.73
CA SER A 26 6.07 -12.65 -14.21
C SER A 26 6.23 -13.16 -12.76
N PRO A 27 7.47 -13.45 -12.30
CA PRO A 27 7.75 -13.88 -10.90
C PRO A 27 7.00 -13.06 -9.85
N LEU A 28 6.88 -11.76 -10.13
CA LEU A 28 6.15 -10.78 -9.34
C LEU A 28 4.64 -11.05 -9.28
N ALA A 29 4.01 -11.35 -10.42
CA ALA A 29 2.61 -11.71 -10.47
C ALA A 29 2.32 -13.06 -9.78
N GLN A 30 3.24 -14.04 -9.83
CA GLN A 30 3.08 -15.26 -9.04
C GLN A 30 3.11 -15.01 -7.53
N ARG A 31 4.03 -14.17 -7.02
CA ARG A 31 4.08 -13.81 -5.59
C ARG A 31 2.87 -13.00 -5.15
N ALA A 32 2.38 -12.09 -5.99
CA ALA A 32 1.16 -11.34 -5.76
C ALA A 32 -0.12 -12.23 -5.66
N GLN A 33 -0.10 -13.38 -6.34
CA GLN A 33 -1.15 -14.40 -6.29
C GLN A 33 -0.98 -15.40 -5.14
N ALA A 34 0.13 -15.37 -4.40
CA ALA A 34 0.33 -16.27 -3.28
C ALA A 34 -0.69 -16.02 -2.17
N ASP A 35 -1.09 -17.09 -1.48
CA ASP A 35 -1.89 -17.01 -0.26
C ASP A 35 -1.08 -16.49 0.95
N ASP A 36 0.25 -16.40 0.80
CA ASP A 36 1.14 -15.85 1.82
C ASP A 36 1.14 -14.32 1.78
N LEU A 37 0.88 -13.70 2.95
CA LEU A 37 0.83 -12.25 3.05
C LEU A 37 2.20 -11.62 2.80
N THR A 38 3.29 -12.23 3.26
CA THR A 38 4.65 -11.69 3.08
C THR A 38 4.97 -11.60 1.60
N ASP A 39 4.70 -12.65 0.83
CA ASP A 39 4.88 -12.66 -0.63
C ASP A 39 4.06 -11.56 -1.32
N ALA A 40 2.81 -11.35 -0.90
CA ALA A 40 1.97 -10.29 -1.45
C ALA A 40 2.51 -8.88 -1.11
N LEU A 41 3.01 -8.66 0.11
CA LEU A 41 3.62 -7.38 0.52
C LEU A 41 4.91 -7.11 -0.25
N GLU A 42 5.78 -8.10 -0.41
CA GLU A 42 7.01 -7.96 -1.20
C GLU A 42 6.70 -7.72 -2.67
N ALA A 43 5.68 -8.38 -3.23
CA ALA A 43 5.27 -8.15 -4.61
C ALA A 43 4.76 -6.70 -4.83
N VAL A 44 4.06 -6.12 -3.85
CA VAL A 44 3.66 -4.71 -3.90
C VAL A 44 4.89 -3.81 -3.93
N ILE A 45 5.85 -4.01 -3.03
CA ILE A 45 7.10 -3.22 -2.95
C ILE A 45 7.88 -3.29 -4.26
N GLU A 46 8.13 -4.51 -4.76
CA GLU A 46 8.91 -4.75 -5.97
C GLU A 46 8.21 -4.20 -7.21
N TYR A 47 6.88 -4.29 -7.27
CA TYR A 47 6.10 -3.69 -8.35
C TYR A 47 6.21 -2.17 -8.35
N THR A 48 6.05 -1.50 -7.21
CA THR A 48 6.22 -0.05 -7.10
C THR A 48 7.61 0.37 -7.60
N ALA A 49 8.66 -0.33 -7.17
CA ALA A 49 10.04 -0.06 -7.62
C ALA A 49 10.19 -0.21 -9.14
N GLN A 50 9.62 -1.28 -9.72
CA GLN A 50 9.67 -1.55 -11.16
C GLN A 50 8.87 -0.51 -11.96
N LEU A 51 7.64 -0.23 -11.56
CA LEU A 51 6.74 0.74 -12.20
C LEU A 51 7.41 2.11 -12.29
N HIS A 52 8.01 2.53 -11.18
CA HIS A 52 8.67 3.82 -11.09
C HIS A 52 10.16 3.79 -11.43
N GLN A 53 10.74 2.67 -11.88
CA GLN A 53 12.15 2.57 -12.29
C GLN A 53 13.13 3.15 -11.25
N ILE A 54 12.88 2.87 -9.97
CA ILE A 54 13.70 3.32 -8.83
C ILE A 54 14.31 2.13 -8.12
N ASN A 55 15.29 2.39 -7.25
CA ASN A 55 15.85 1.38 -6.37
C ASN A 55 15.78 1.86 -4.92
N PHE A 56 15.29 1.00 -4.04
CA PHE A 56 15.32 1.17 -2.60
C PHE A 56 15.37 -0.22 -1.96
N LYS A 57 15.75 -0.28 -0.68
CA LYS A 57 15.79 -1.53 0.08
C LYS A 57 14.47 -1.73 0.81
N TYR A 58 14.21 -2.95 1.25
CA TYR A 58 13.13 -3.19 2.19
C TYR A 58 13.53 -4.21 3.25
N LEU A 59 12.88 -4.15 4.42
CA LEU A 59 13.03 -5.13 5.50
C LEU A 59 11.69 -5.37 6.18
N LEU A 60 11.21 -6.61 6.09
CA LEU A 60 10.02 -7.09 6.79
C LEU A 60 10.45 -7.87 8.03
N SER A 61 9.96 -7.48 9.20
CA SER A 61 10.31 -8.11 10.49
C SER A 61 9.07 -8.36 11.34
N ASN A 62 9.11 -9.39 12.19
CA ASN A 62 8.03 -9.73 13.13
C ASN A 62 8.16 -9.00 14.49
N GLY A 63 8.55 -7.73 14.46
CA GLY A 63 8.67 -6.87 15.63
C GLY A 63 9.23 -5.48 15.29
N PRO A 64 9.32 -4.57 16.28
CA PRO A 64 9.88 -3.24 16.06
C PRO A 64 11.31 -3.29 15.52
N ILE A 65 11.66 -2.36 14.64
CA ILE A 65 12.95 -2.32 13.95
C ILE A 65 13.69 -1.04 14.38
N THR A 66 14.94 -1.18 14.85
CA THR A 66 15.81 -0.01 15.12
C THR A 66 16.53 0.37 13.85
N THR A 67 16.38 1.63 13.42
CA THR A 67 16.88 2.14 12.14
C THR A 67 17.62 3.47 12.35
N PRO A 68 18.35 3.98 11.34
CA PRO A 68 18.90 5.34 11.36
C PRO A 68 17.83 6.44 11.51
N CYS A 69 16.58 6.18 11.12
CA CYS A 69 15.44 7.09 11.27
C CYS A 69 14.67 6.91 12.59
N GLY A 70 15.17 6.07 13.52
CA GLY A 70 14.53 5.78 14.80
C GLY A 70 13.90 4.39 14.85
N VAL A 71 13.00 4.18 15.81
CA VAL A 71 12.33 2.88 16.01
C VAL A 71 11.05 2.82 15.20
N ILE A 72 11.00 1.91 14.23
CA ILE A 72 9.82 1.69 13.39
C ILE A 72 8.93 0.64 14.06
N SER A 73 7.77 1.08 14.53
CA SER A 73 6.80 0.22 15.25
C SER A 73 5.70 -0.33 14.35
N LEU A 74 5.37 0.34 13.24
CA LEU A 74 4.35 -0.06 12.27
C LEU A 74 4.98 -0.29 10.88
N ALA A 75 5.16 0.76 10.10
CA ALA A 75 5.89 0.79 8.85
C ALA A 75 6.45 2.21 8.66
N ALA A 76 7.55 2.35 7.92
CA ALA A 76 8.11 3.65 7.54
C ALA A 76 9.13 3.50 6.40
N PHE A 77 9.15 4.46 5.49
CA PHE A 77 10.30 4.72 4.63
C PHE A 77 11.35 5.59 5.35
N CYS A 78 12.59 5.09 5.41
CA CYS A 78 13.72 5.83 5.98
C CYS A 78 14.57 6.48 4.88
N THR A 79 14.57 7.80 4.82
CA THR A 79 15.32 8.60 3.84
C THR A 79 16.84 8.49 4.02
N VAL A 80 17.32 8.19 5.23
CA VAL A 80 18.75 8.12 5.56
C VAL A 80 19.45 6.94 4.88
N ASP A 81 18.79 5.79 4.77
CA ASP A 81 19.37 4.58 4.19
C ASP A 81 18.59 4.03 2.97
N ASN A 82 17.56 4.78 2.54
CA ASN A 82 16.68 4.46 1.42
C ASN A 82 16.02 3.08 1.56
N THR A 83 15.37 2.85 2.71
CA THR A 83 14.79 1.56 3.07
C THR A 83 13.34 1.67 3.55
N VAL A 84 12.46 0.81 3.02
CA VAL A 84 11.11 0.58 3.56
C VAL A 84 11.18 -0.47 4.68
N TYR A 85 10.83 -0.08 5.89
CA TYR A 85 10.81 -0.95 7.06
C TYR A 85 9.37 -1.30 7.42
N VAL A 86 9.09 -2.59 7.66
CA VAL A 86 7.73 -3.07 7.97
C VAL A 86 7.77 -4.00 9.17
N ASN A 87 7.04 -3.65 10.24
CA ASN A 87 6.73 -4.55 11.33
C ASN A 87 5.47 -5.37 10.98
N LEU A 88 5.68 -6.54 10.39
CA LEU A 88 4.64 -7.48 9.93
C LEU A 88 3.62 -7.79 11.03
N GLN A 89 4.09 -7.99 12.26
CA GLN A 89 3.21 -8.30 13.37
C GLN A 89 2.24 -7.15 13.66
N GLN A 90 2.71 -5.90 13.56
CA GLN A 90 1.89 -4.74 13.90
C GLN A 90 0.94 -4.38 12.77
N VAL A 91 1.41 -4.32 11.51
CA VAL A 91 0.54 -3.98 10.36
C VAL A 91 -0.61 -4.97 10.18
N THR A 92 -0.43 -6.23 10.59
CA THR A 92 -1.48 -7.27 10.51
C THR A 92 -2.47 -7.28 11.67
N ARG A 93 -2.18 -6.57 12.77
CA ARG A 93 -2.98 -6.62 14.01
C ARG A 93 -3.66 -5.30 14.36
N ILE A 94 -3.13 -4.18 13.87
CA ILE A 94 -3.61 -2.86 14.25
C ILE A 94 -5.01 -2.55 13.69
N SER A 95 -5.38 -3.21 12.59
CA SER A 95 -6.64 -3.00 11.88
C SER A 95 -7.39 -4.31 11.65
N ASP A 96 -8.72 -4.25 11.72
CA ASP A 96 -9.60 -5.33 11.26
C ASP A 96 -9.82 -5.31 9.73
N ASN A 97 -9.39 -4.23 9.06
CA ASN A 97 -9.45 -4.11 7.62
C ASN A 97 -8.37 -5.00 6.98
N PRO A 98 -8.77 -5.98 6.15
CA PRO A 98 -7.83 -6.95 5.64
C PRO A 98 -6.88 -6.41 4.57
N LEU A 99 -7.15 -5.24 4.00
CA LEU A 99 -6.26 -4.60 3.02
C LEU A 99 -5.28 -3.64 3.68
N PHE A 100 -5.40 -3.39 4.99
CA PHE A 100 -4.51 -2.48 5.71
C PHE A 100 -3.02 -2.80 5.54
N PRO A 101 -2.55 -4.06 5.63
CA PRO A 101 -1.13 -4.35 5.45
C PRO A 101 -0.62 -3.99 4.04
N LEU A 102 -1.43 -4.29 3.01
CA LEU A 102 -1.08 -3.98 1.61
C LEU A 102 -1.04 -2.48 1.39
N TYR A 103 -2.03 -1.76 1.92
CA TYR A 103 -2.08 -0.31 1.89
C TYR A 103 -0.87 0.33 2.58
N ALA A 104 -0.56 -0.05 3.82
CA ALA A 104 0.54 0.52 4.58
C ALA A 104 1.88 0.34 3.84
N VAL A 105 2.13 -0.85 3.30
CA VAL A 105 3.37 -1.13 2.56
C VAL A 105 3.43 -0.36 1.23
N ALA A 106 2.33 -0.28 0.50
CA ALA A 106 2.26 0.50 -0.74
C ALA A 106 2.49 2.01 -0.48
N HIS A 107 1.98 2.52 0.64
CA HIS A 107 2.17 3.91 1.08
C HIS A 107 3.65 4.20 1.39
N GLU A 108 4.33 3.36 2.16
CA GLU A 108 5.77 3.56 2.41
C GLU A 108 6.63 3.39 1.15
N ALA A 109 6.25 2.47 0.24
CA ALA A 109 6.90 2.35 -1.05
C ALA A 109 6.70 3.60 -1.92
N ALA A 110 5.54 4.27 -1.81
CA ALA A 110 5.29 5.55 -2.48
C ALA A 110 6.19 6.68 -1.94
N HIS A 111 6.49 6.72 -0.64
CA HIS A 111 7.51 7.64 -0.12
C HIS A 111 8.90 7.36 -0.70
N ALA A 112 9.23 6.10 -0.93
CA ALA A 112 10.47 5.76 -1.64
C ALA A 112 10.46 6.29 -3.09
N VAL A 113 9.31 6.26 -3.78
CA VAL A 113 9.15 6.90 -5.10
C VAL A 113 9.38 8.39 -5.00
N GLN A 114 8.75 9.05 -4.04
CA GLN A 114 8.88 10.49 -3.83
C GLN A 114 10.34 10.91 -3.65
N TRP A 115 11.04 10.23 -2.75
CA TRP A 115 12.46 10.47 -2.47
C TRP A 115 13.34 10.21 -3.69
N ASN A 116 13.23 9.05 -4.33
CA ASN A 116 14.14 8.66 -5.41
C ASN A 116 13.88 9.44 -6.72
N ARG A 117 12.67 9.96 -6.92
CA ARG A 117 12.32 10.78 -8.09
C ARG A 117 12.45 12.28 -7.84
N GLY A 118 12.70 12.71 -6.60
CA GLY A 118 12.71 14.13 -6.24
C GLY A 118 11.36 14.79 -6.45
N ILE A 119 10.28 14.06 -6.18
CA ILE A 119 8.90 14.55 -6.29
C ILE A 119 8.30 14.67 -4.89
N GLY A 120 7.36 15.60 -4.68
CA GLY A 120 6.71 15.81 -3.40
C GLY A 120 7.50 16.67 -2.40
N GLY A 121 8.83 16.81 -2.52
CA GLY A 121 9.61 17.70 -1.62
C GLY A 121 9.94 17.08 -0.27
N ILE A 122 10.01 15.74 -0.19
CA ILE A 122 10.37 15.00 1.04
C ILE A 122 11.83 15.28 1.50
N ASP A 123 12.63 15.92 0.66
CA ASP A 123 13.98 16.43 0.93
C ASP A 123 14.05 17.86 1.49
N GLU A 124 12.95 18.64 1.46
CA GLU A 124 12.96 20.10 1.75
C GLU A 124 12.50 20.52 3.16
N GLY A 125 12.35 19.58 4.12
CA GLY A 125 12.23 19.93 5.55
C GLY A 125 10.99 19.43 6.31
N GLY A 126 10.28 18.43 5.79
CA GLY A 126 9.25 17.70 6.53
C GLY A 126 8.18 17.07 5.65
N MET A 127 7.47 16.06 6.17
CA MET A 127 6.31 15.49 5.49
C MET A 127 5.12 16.44 5.63
N SER A 128 4.70 17.02 4.51
CA SER A 128 3.48 17.85 4.45
C SER A 128 2.27 16.98 4.14
N ILE A 129 1.07 17.47 4.47
CA ILE A 129 -0.18 16.79 4.08
C ILE A 129 -0.22 16.49 2.57
N GLY A 130 0.28 17.41 1.73
CA GLY A 130 0.34 17.18 0.28
C GLY A 130 1.22 15.99 -0.11
N ILE A 131 2.33 15.77 0.61
CA ILE A 131 3.24 14.63 0.40
C ILE A 131 2.54 13.33 0.77
N GLU A 132 1.86 13.30 1.91
CA GLU A 132 1.13 12.14 2.43
C GLU A 132 -0.03 11.74 1.52
N LEU A 133 -0.82 12.71 1.06
CA LEU A 133 -1.93 12.47 0.14
C LEU A 133 -1.44 12.01 -1.24
N GLN A 134 -0.30 12.54 -1.71
CA GLN A 134 0.33 12.00 -2.93
C GLN A 134 0.79 10.55 -2.73
N ALA A 135 1.35 10.21 -1.56
CA ALA A 135 1.75 8.84 -1.25
C ALA A 135 0.54 7.89 -1.19
N ASP A 136 -0.59 8.33 -0.61
CA ASP A 136 -1.86 7.60 -0.66
C ASP A 136 -2.33 7.35 -2.10
N CYS A 137 -2.24 8.35 -2.98
CA CYS A 137 -2.59 8.17 -4.39
C CYS A 137 -1.69 7.15 -5.09
N LEU A 138 -0.37 7.28 -4.96
CA LEU A 138 0.58 6.33 -5.56
C LEU A 138 0.41 4.90 -5.01
N ALA A 139 0.06 4.76 -3.73
CA ALA A 139 -0.32 3.49 -3.14
C ALA A 139 -1.57 2.89 -3.81
N GLY A 140 -2.58 3.72 -4.07
CA GLY A 140 -3.77 3.35 -4.83
C GLY A 140 -3.45 2.83 -6.23
N ASP A 141 -2.63 3.54 -7.00
CA ASP A 141 -2.21 3.14 -8.36
C ASP A 141 -1.44 1.80 -8.35
N THR A 142 -0.51 1.63 -7.40
CA THR A 142 0.21 0.37 -7.19
C THR A 142 -0.76 -0.80 -6.92
N LEU A 143 -1.75 -0.58 -6.04
CA LEU A 143 -2.69 -1.63 -5.64
C LEU A 143 -3.76 -1.88 -6.70
N SER A 144 -4.06 -0.91 -7.57
CA SER A 144 -4.87 -1.12 -8.77
C SER A 144 -4.30 -2.25 -9.61
N TRP A 145 -3.00 -2.20 -9.92
CA TRP A 145 -2.30 -3.28 -10.64
C TRP A 145 -2.41 -4.64 -9.94
N LEU A 146 -2.22 -4.67 -8.61
CA LEU A 146 -2.31 -5.91 -7.84
C LEU A 146 -3.68 -6.58 -8.06
N PHE A 147 -4.75 -5.80 -8.02
CA PHE A 147 -6.11 -6.32 -8.10
C PHE A 147 -6.61 -6.56 -9.53
N THR A 148 -6.15 -5.80 -10.52
CA THR A 148 -6.53 -5.97 -11.93
C THR A 148 -5.64 -6.97 -12.67
N GLU A 149 -4.34 -6.72 -12.70
CA GLU A 149 -3.41 -7.50 -13.52
C GLU A 149 -2.92 -8.76 -12.80
N ALA A 150 -2.54 -8.63 -11.53
CA ALA A 150 -2.00 -9.78 -10.80
C ALA A 150 -3.10 -10.73 -10.31
N ARG A 151 -4.25 -10.22 -9.85
CA ARG A 151 -5.34 -11.07 -9.30
C ARG A 151 -6.56 -11.20 -10.20
N SER A 152 -6.67 -10.41 -11.27
CA SER A 152 -7.78 -10.48 -12.23
C SER A 152 -9.16 -10.45 -11.55
N LEU A 153 -9.34 -9.54 -10.59
CA LEU A 153 -10.61 -9.42 -9.87
C LEU A 153 -11.76 -9.11 -10.83
N SER A 154 -12.95 -9.64 -10.50
CA SER A 154 -14.17 -9.22 -11.16
C SER A 154 -14.42 -7.72 -10.92
N LYS A 155 -15.16 -7.07 -11.82
CA LYS A 155 -15.53 -5.65 -11.64
C LYS A 155 -16.18 -5.36 -10.28
N GLN A 156 -17.01 -6.28 -9.79
CA GLN A 156 -17.69 -6.13 -8.51
C GLN A 156 -16.72 -6.22 -7.33
N ASP A 157 -15.77 -7.15 -7.40
CA ASP A 157 -14.77 -7.35 -6.36
C ASP A 157 -13.74 -6.21 -6.36
N TYR A 158 -13.41 -5.68 -7.53
CA TYR A 158 -12.58 -4.48 -7.68
C TYR A 158 -13.18 -3.26 -6.98
N ILE A 159 -14.49 -3.04 -7.11
CA ILE A 159 -15.20 -1.96 -6.41
C ILE A 159 -15.18 -2.18 -4.88
N ILE A 160 -15.29 -3.44 -4.42
CA ILE A 160 -15.22 -3.77 -3.00
C ILE A 160 -13.80 -3.52 -2.48
N ALA A 161 -12.77 -3.94 -3.23
CA ALA A 161 -11.38 -3.70 -2.89
C ALA A 161 -11.09 -2.21 -2.74
N GLY A 162 -11.53 -1.37 -3.68
CA GLY A 162 -11.35 0.08 -3.59
C GLY A 162 -11.99 0.69 -2.34
N LYS A 163 -13.19 0.24 -1.95
CA LYS A 163 -13.83 0.69 -0.69
C LYS A 163 -13.02 0.30 0.54
N LEU A 164 -12.55 -0.95 0.61
CA LEU A 164 -11.70 -1.42 1.70
C LEU A 164 -10.36 -0.67 1.74
N LEU A 165 -9.78 -0.33 0.59
CA LEU A 165 -8.56 0.49 0.53
C LEU A 165 -8.81 1.91 1.05
N ALA A 166 -9.91 2.55 0.64
CA ALA A 166 -10.29 3.87 1.15
C ALA A 166 -10.51 3.87 2.67
N GLU A 167 -11.14 2.81 3.20
CA GLU A 167 -11.31 2.60 4.63
C GLU A 167 -9.96 2.43 5.34
N ALA A 168 -9.04 1.62 4.78
CA ALA A 168 -7.70 1.43 5.35
C ALA A 168 -6.89 2.74 5.41
N ALA A 169 -6.96 3.55 4.36
CA ALA A 169 -6.32 4.87 4.34
C ALA A 169 -6.98 5.85 5.31
N SER A 170 -8.30 5.76 5.48
CA SER A 170 -9.04 6.61 6.43
C SER A 170 -8.65 6.31 7.89
N GLU A 171 -8.30 5.07 8.23
CA GLU A 171 -7.94 4.66 9.59
C GLU A 171 -6.66 5.31 10.14
N VAL A 172 -5.78 5.77 9.24
CA VAL A 172 -4.52 6.43 9.58
C VAL A 172 -4.58 7.95 9.33
N GLY A 173 -5.75 8.51 9.04
CA GLY A 173 -5.94 9.96 8.95
C GLY A 173 -6.06 10.62 10.33
N ASP A 174 -5.59 11.86 10.44
CA ASP A 174 -5.67 12.64 11.67
C ASP A 174 -6.85 13.63 11.61
N PHE A 175 -7.69 13.64 12.65
CA PHE A 175 -8.88 14.49 12.66
C PHE A 175 -8.61 15.95 13.05
N GLU A 176 -7.58 16.25 13.88
CA GLU A 176 -7.39 17.60 14.42
C GLU A 176 -5.92 18.03 14.61
N ALA A 177 -5.70 19.34 14.46
CA ALA A 177 -4.47 20.04 14.79
C ALA A 177 -4.10 19.87 16.29
N PRO A 178 -2.81 19.98 16.67
CA PRO A 178 -1.67 20.45 15.86
C PRO A 178 -1.05 19.36 14.97
N ASN A 179 -1.43 18.10 15.12
CA ASN A 179 -0.80 16.97 14.45
C ASN A 179 -1.54 16.57 13.17
N ASN A 180 -1.92 17.54 12.33
CA ASN A 180 -2.48 17.25 11.02
C ASN A 180 -1.34 17.01 10.02
N SER A 181 -0.51 15.99 10.27
CA SER A 181 0.62 15.67 9.40
C SER A 181 0.19 14.79 8.23
N HIS A 182 -0.76 13.88 8.44
CA HIS A 182 -1.19 12.90 7.42
C HIS A 182 -2.36 13.38 6.53
N GLY A 183 -3.12 14.39 6.98
CA GLY A 183 -4.40 14.76 6.38
C GLY A 183 -5.58 14.06 7.05
N THR A 184 -6.77 14.61 6.82
CA THR A 184 -8.02 14.05 7.36
C THR A 184 -8.32 12.66 6.79
N PRO A 185 -9.02 11.78 7.53
CA PRO A 185 -9.45 10.48 7.03
C PRO A 185 -10.13 10.53 5.66
N GLN A 186 -10.99 11.52 5.43
CA GLN A 186 -11.64 11.69 4.14
C GLN A 186 -10.63 12.00 3.02
N GLN A 187 -9.69 12.93 3.24
CA GLN A 187 -8.68 13.28 2.24
C GLN A 187 -7.82 12.08 1.87
N ARG A 188 -7.42 11.27 2.87
CA ARG A 188 -6.63 10.06 2.66
C ARG A 188 -7.40 9.01 1.86
N GLY A 189 -8.65 8.75 2.24
CA GLY A 189 -9.55 7.86 1.52
C GLY A 189 -9.80 8.30 0.07
N ASP A 190 -10.03 9.59 -0.15
CA ASP A 190 -10.25 10.14 -1.50
C ASP A 190 -8.97 10.05 -2.35
N SER A 191 -7.80 10.29 -1.75
CA SER A 191 -6.51 10.24 -2.46
C SER A 191 -6.14 8.83 -2.89
N VAL A 192 -6.31 7.82 -2.02
CA VAL A 192 -6.06 6.43 -2.42
C VAL A 192 -7.04 5.97 -3.52
N LEU A 193 -8.29 6.44 -3.49
CA LEU A 193 -9.26 6.14 -4.55
C LEU A 193 -8.92 6.82 -5.88
N GLN A 194 -8.34 8.03 -5.83
CA GLN A 194 -7.88 8.72 -7.03
C GLN A 194 -6.82 7.91 -7.79
N GLY A 195 -5.86 7.32 -7.09
CA GLY A 195 -4.88 6.42 -7.70
C GLY A 195 -5.49 5.08 -8.08
N PHE A 196 -6.30 4.49 -7.19
CA PHE A 196 -6.86 3.16 -7.39
C PHE A 196 -7.82 3.07 -8.59
N TYR A 197 -8.69 4.07 -8.77
CA TYR A 197 -9.59 4.12 -9.93
C TYR A 197 -9.06 5.00 -11.07
N GLY A 198 -7.91 5.64 -10.87
CA GLY A 198 -7.24 6.45 -11.88
C GLY A 198 -6.76 5.60 -13.05
N GLU A 199 -6.54 6.25 -14.18
CA GLU A 199 -6.05 5.57 -15.39
C GLU A 199 -4.55 5.26 -15.33
N ASN A 200 -3.77 5.99 -14.51
CA ASN A 200 -2.33 5.81 -14.31
C ASN A 200 -1.75 6.66 -13.14
N HIS A 201 -0.47 6.47 -12.85
CA HIS A 201 0.30 7.27 -11.88
C HIS A 201 0.32 8.78 -12.15
N GLU A 202 0.08 9.26 -13.37
CA GLU A 202 0.04 10.71 -13.66
C GLU A 202 -1.10 11.41 -12.91
N ALA A 203 -2.16 10.67 -12.56
CA ALA A 203 -3.23 11.15 -11.69
C ALA A 203 -2.70 11.59 -10.31
N CYS A 204 -1.57 11.06 -9.86
CA CYS A 204 -0.97 11.33 -8.54
C CYS A 204 0.13 12.41 -8.55
N MET A 205 0.50 12.90 -9.74
CA MET A 205 1.65 13.81 -9.91
C MET A 205 1.22 15.29 -10.04
N ARG A 206 0.00 15.63 -9.62
CA ARG A 206 -0.58 16.98 -9.70
C ARG A 206 -0.53 17.72 -8.38
#